data_AF-A0A2M9YIB1-F1
#
_entry.id   AF-A0A2M9YIB1-F1
#
_cell.length_a   1.000
_cell.length_b   1.000
_cell.length_c   1.000
_cell.angle_alpha   90.00
_cell.angle_beta   90.00
_cell.angle_gamma   90.00
#
_symmetry.space_group_name_H-M   'P 1'
#
loop_
_entity.id
_entity.type
_entity.pdbx_description
1 polymer ?
#
loop_
_entity_poly.entity_id
_entity_poly.type
_entity_poly.pdbx_seq_one_letter_code
_entity_poly.pdbx_strand_id
1 'polypeptide(L)'
;MEEQDSKKEKGSAFESAVSKQKLGKNELIKACIKIANMKKPMAEITRILKPLGIPYYTVYHVFIGKSNRPEVLDIFTKLGIPHDRKPIRALPKKHRNDE
;
A
#
# COMPACT_ATOMS: atom_id res chain seq x y z
N MET A 1 39.38 36.71 -19.20
CA MET A 1 38.11 37.14 -18.58
C MET A 1 37.00 36.50 -19.41
N GLU A 2 36.16 35.61 -18.92
CA GLU A 2 35.97 35.01 -17.60
C GLU A 2 35.15 33.73 -17.86
N GLU A 3 35.59 32.60 -17.31
CA GLU A 3 34.78 31.38 -17.20
C GLU A 3 33.52 31.68 -16.38
N GLN A 4 32.36 31.16 -16.81
CA GLN A 4 31.31 30.80 -15.87
C GLN A 4 30.73 29.42 -16.20
N ASP A 5 31.33 28.44 -15.53
CA ASP A 5 30.78 27.16 -15.15
C ASP A 5 29.41 27.37 -14.45
N SER A 6 28.40 26.61 -14.84
CA SER A 6 27.21 26.43 -14.02
C SER A 6 26.75 24.98 -14.12
N LYS A 7 27.41 24.16 -13.30
CA LYS A 7 26.89 22.89 -12.78
C LYS A 7 25.46 23.09 -12.29
N LYS A 8 24.48 22.59 -13.06
CA LYS A 8 23.11 22.46 -12.59
C LYS A 8 22.92 21.08 -11.97
N GLU A 9 23.02 21.13 -10.64
CA GLU A 9 22.48 20.25 -9.62
C GLU A 9 21.85 18.90 -10.04
N LYS A 10 22.46 17.85 -9.47
CA LYS A 10 21.83 16.57 -9.20
C LYS A 10 20.53 16.79 -8.43
N GLY A 11 19.41 16.37 -9.00
CA GLY A 11 18.16 16.36 -8.26
C GLY A 11 16.96 16.21 -9.17
N SER A 12 16.79 15.05 -9.80
CA SER A 12 15.45 14.67 -10.25
C SER A 12 15.20 13.23 -9.87
N ALA A 13 14.50 13.11 -8.74
CA ALA A 13 13.67 12.01 -8.33
C ALA A 13 13.88 10.71 -9.12
N PHE A 14 14.41 9.70 -8.44
CA PHE A 14 14.03 8.32 -8.69
C PHE A 14 12.54 8.21 -8.32
N GLU A 15 11.66 8.87 -9.10
CA GLU A 15 10.30 8.42 -9.27
C GLU A 15 10.44 7.08 -9.96
N SER A 16 10.67 6.06 -9.13
CA SER A 16 10.31 4.70 -9.46
C SER A 16 8.85 4.81 -9.89
N ALA A 17 8.65 4.87 -11.21
CA ALA A 17 7.41 4.52 -11.85
C ALA A 17 7.19 3.04 -11.51
N VAL A 18 6.79 2.79 -10.26
CA VAL A 18 6.18 1.55 -9.85
C VAL A 18 4.83 1.63 -10.52
N SER A 19 4.82 1.22 -11.79
CA SER A 19 3.63 0.85 -12.53
C SER A 19 2.77 0.10 -11.54
N LYS A 20 1.68 0.72 -11.07
CA LYS A 20 0.75 0.15 -10.10
C LYS A 20 -0.01 -0.96 -10.82
N GLN A 21 0.70 -2.03 -11.15
CA GLN A 21 0.12 -3.20 -11.76
C GLN A 21 -0.93 -3.71 -10.80
N LYS A 22 -2.15 -3.90 -11.30
CA LYS A 22 -3.20 -4.61 -10.60
C LYS A 22 -2.72 -6.04 -10.39
N LEU A 23 -2.06 -6.28 -9.26
CA LEU A 23 -1.61 -7.62 -8.89
C LEU A 23 -2.84 -8.50 -8.70
N GLY A 24 -2.86 -9.62 -9.43
CA GLY A 24 -3.88 -10.65 -9.25
C GLY A 24 -3.81 -11.25 -7.84
N LYS A 25 -4.84 -11.99 -7.42
CA LYS A 25 -4.90 -12.65 -6.10
C LYS A 25 -3.61 -13.42 -5.76
N ASN A 26 -3.10 -14.20 -6.72
CA ASN A 26 -1.90 -15.02 -6.53
C ASN A 26 -0.63 -14.18 -6.43
N GLU A 27 -0.57 -13.06 -7.16
CA GLU A 27 0.57 -12.16 -7.11
C GLU A 27 0.60 -11.35 -5.82
N LEU A 28 -0.57 -10.92 -5.32
CA LEU A 28 -0.70 -10.31 -4.00
C LEU A 28 -0.25 -11.27 -2.89
N ILE A 29 -0.64 -12.55 -2.97
CA ILE A 29 -0.19 -13.58 -2.03
C ILE A 29 1.33 -13.73 -2.11
N LYS A 30 1.90 -13.85 -3.31
CA LYS A 30 3.36 -13.93 -3.49
C LYS A 30 4.07 -12.69 -2.98
N ALA A 31 3.52 -11.49 -3.18
CA ALA A 31 4.06 -10.25 -2.66
C ALA A 31 4.03 -10.23 -1.13
N CYS A 32 2.93 -10.66 -0.51
CA CYS A 32 2.86 -10.80 0.96
C CYS A 32 3.91 -11.77 1.49
N ILE A 33 4.04 -12.94 0.84
CA ILE A 33 5.02 -13.97 1.25
C ILE A 33 6.44 -13.44 1.06
N LYS A 34 6.73 -12.77 -0.05
CA LYS A 34 8.07 -12.30 -0.39
C LYS A 34 8.52 -11.10 0.44
N ILE A 35 7.63 -10.13 0.66
CA ILE A 35 7.97 -8.88 1.34
C ILE A 35 7.89 -9.04 2.86
N ALA A 36 6.84 -9.70 3.35
CA ALA A 36 6.60 -9.86 4.79
C ALA A 36 7.03 -11.23 5.33
N ASN A 37 7.64 -12.09 4.50
CA ASN A 37 8.06 -13.45 4.88
C ASN A 37 6.95 -14.28 5.56
N MET A 38 5.69 -14.00 5.22
CA MET A 38 4.52 -14.66 5.81
C MET A 38 4.34 -16.06 5.22
N LYS A 39 4.10 -17.07 6.06
CA LYS A 39 3.75 -18.42 5.58
C LYS A 39 2.32 -18.51 5.02
N LYS A 40 1.38 -17.78 5.64
CA LYS A 40 -0.06 -17.79 5.27
C LYS A 40 -0.62 -16.37 5.33
N PRO A 41 -0.43 -15.54 4.29
CA PRO A 41 -0.68 -14.10 4.39
C PRO A 41 -2.12 -13.75 4.73
N MET A 42 -3.10 -14.47 4.19
CA MET A 42 -4.51 -14.23 4.52
C MET A 42 -4.83 -14.51 6.00
N ALA A 43 -4.26 -15.58 6.56
CA ALA A 43 -4.48 -15.95 7.95
C ALA A 43 -3.77 -14.96 8.89
N GLU A 44 -2.54 -14.56 8.57
CA GLU A 44 -1.79 -13.57 9.34
C GLU A 44 -2.46 -12.20 9.33
N ILE A 45 -2.91 -11.73 8.16
CA ILE A 45 -3.63 -10.46 8.06
C ILE A 45 -4.97 -10.52 8.78
N THR A 46 -5.69 -11.64 8.69
CA THR A 46 -6.92 -11.85 9.48
C THR A 46 -6.61 -11.84 10.98
N ARG A 47 -5.50 -12.44 11.42
CA ARG A 47 -5.09 -12.44 12.84
C ARG A 47 -4.82 -11.03 13.35
N ILE A 48 -4.17 -10.19 12.54
CA ILE A 48 -3.92 -8.77 12.86
C ILE A 48 -5.23 -7.97 12.93
N LEU A 49 -6.19 -8.28 12.06
CA LEU A 49 -7.47 -7.53 11.96
C LEU A 49 -8.61 -8.13 12.80
N LYS A 50 -8.44 -9.31 13.39
CA LYS A 50 -9.39 -9.95 14.31
C LYS A 50 -9.80 -9.05 15.49
N PRO A 51 -8.90 -8.33 16.19
CA PRO A 51 -9.30 -7.39 17.23
C PRO A 51 -10.15 -6.22 16.71
N LEU A 52 -10.10 -5.92 15.40
CA LEU A 52 -10.94 -4.90 14.76
C LEU A 52 -12.30 -5.45 14.30
N GLY A 53 -12.62 -6.71 14.64
CA GLY A 53 -13.86 -7.36 14.23
C GLY A 53 -13.93 -7.69 12.74
N ILE A 54 -12.80 -7.76 12.03
CA ILE A 54 -12.75 -8.04 10.60
C ILE A 54 -12.59 -9.55 10.37
N PRO A 55 -13.60 -10.21 9.77
CA PRO A 55 -13.58 -11.64 9.55
C PRO A 55 -12.75 -12.03 8.33
N TYR A 56 -12.32 -13.29 8.29
CA TYR A 56 -11.52 -13.86 7.20
C TYR A 56 -12.12 -13.62 5.80
N TYR A 57 -13.44 -13.74 5.65
CA TYR A 57 -14.10 -13.55 4.36
C TYR A 57 -13.88 -12.13 3.80
N THR A 58 -13.76 -11.13 4.69
CA THR A 58 -13.54 -9.74 4.28
C THR A 58 -12.13 -9.56 3.75
N VAL A 59 -11.14 -10.14 4.41
CA VAL A 59 -9.76 -10.21 3.91
C VAL A 59 -9.76 -10.93 2.56
N TYR A 60 -10.46 -12.05 2.43
CA TYR A 60 -10.59 -12.78 1.16
C TYR A 60 -11.18 -11.92 0.04
N HIS A 61 -12.27 -11.19 0.28
CA HIS A 61 -12.85 -10.27 -0.70
C HIS A 61 -11.89 -9.14 -1.09
N VAL A 62 -11.09 -8.64 -0.16
CA VAL A 62 -10.01 -7.68 -0.45
C VAL A 62 -8.84 -8.36 -1.18
N PHE A 63 -8.59 -9.65 -1.06
CA PHE A 63 -7.60 -10.31 -1.92
C PHE A 63 -8.13 -10.49 -3.36
N ILE A 64 -9.40 -10.84 -3.55
CA ILE A 64 -9.93 -11.21 -4.89
C ILE A 64 -10.48 -10.07 -5.75
N GLY A 65 -10.56 -8.84 -5.24
CA GLY A 65 -11.07 -7.70 -6.03
C GLY A 65 -12.44 -7.21 -5.61
N LYS A 66 -13.13 -7.94 -4.75
CA LYS A 66 -14.56 -7.73 -4.45
C LYS A 66 -14.84 -6.76 -3.32
N SER A 67 -13.83 -6.37 -2.55
CA SER A 67 -13.96 -5.40 -1.46
C SER A 67 -12.77 -4.46 -1.42
N ASN A 68 -13.01 -3.24 -0.93
CA ASN A 68 -12.03 -2.18 -0.76
C ASN A 68 -12.00 -1.71 0.71
N ARG A 69 -12.17 -2.65 1.64
CA ARG A 69 -12.18 -2.34 3.07
C ARG A 69 -10.84 -1.70 3.48
N PRO A 70 -10.84 -0.44 3.95
CA PRO A 70 -9.61 0.35 4.10
C PRO A 70 -8.64 -0.24 5.11
N GLU A 71 -9.12 -0.90 6.17
CA GLU A 71 -8.29 -1.51 7.20
C GLU A 71 -7.39 -2.62 6.64
N VAL A 72 -7.87 -3.40 5.66
CA VAL A 72 -7.08 -4.46 5.00
C VAL A 72 -6.08 -3.83 4.03
N LEU A 73 -6.48 -2.78 3.30
CA LEU A 73 -5.63 -2.04 2.38
C LEU A 73 -4.51 -1.28 3.11
N ASP A 74 -4.79 -0.77 4.31
CA ASP A 74 -3.80 -0.14 5.18
C ASP A 74 -2.74 -1.17 5.62
N ILE A 75 -3.15 -2.40 5.95
CA ILE A 75 -2.19 -3.49 6.20
C ILE A 75 -1.36 -3.78 4.95
N PHE A 76 -1.97 -3.87 3.76
CA PHE A 76 -1.19 -4.05 2.53
C PHE A 76 -0.19 -2.91 2.31
N THR A 77 -0.58 -1.66 2.58
CA THR A 77 0.29 -0.48 2.50
C THR A 77 1.45 -0.59 3.48
N LYS A 78 1.17 -0.93 4.76
CA LYS A 78 2.16 -1.14 5.81
C LYS A 78 3.13 -2.26 5.48
N LEU A 79 2.65 -3.32 4.81
CA LEU A 79 3.46 -4.42 4.32
C LEU A 79 4.20 -4.10 3.01
N GLY A 80 4.12 -2.86 2.50
CA GLY A 80 4.81 -2.44 1.27
C GLY A 80 4.25 -3.06 0.00
N ILE A 81 3.01 -3.54 0.02
CA ILE A 81 2.37 -4.21 -1.12
C ILE A 81 1.61 -3.17 -1.94
N PRO A 82 2.06 -2.86 -3.17
CA PRO A 82 1.33 -1.95 -4.04
C PRO A 82 0.00 -2.59 -4.43
N HIS A 83 -1.08 -1.84 -4.24
CA HIS A 83 -2.41 -2.24 -4.66
C HIS A 83 -3.10 -1.05 -5.32
N ASP A 84 -3.71 -1.27 -6.48
CA ASP A 84 -4.46 -0.25 -7.22
C ASP A 84 -5.84 0.05 -6.59
N ARG A 85 -6.10 -0.50 -5.40
CA ARG A 85 -7.38 -0.35 -4.72
C ARG A 85 -7.35 0.91 -3.91
N LYS A 86 -8.06 1.93 -4.38
CA LYS A 86 -8.25 3.14 -3.61
C LYS A 86 -8.99 2.78 -2.33
N PRO A 87 -8.46 3.07 -1.13
CA PRO A 87 -9.29 3.06 0.06
C PRO A 87 -10.44 4.04 -0.20
N ILE A 88 -11.68 3.59 0.00
CA ILE A 88 -12.91 4.35 -0.36
C ILE A 88 -12.94 5.74 0.30
N ARG A 89 -12.14 5.95 1.37
CA ARG A 89 -12.00 7.23 2.05
C ARG A 89 -10.55 7.45 2.44
N ALA A 90 -9.80 8.23 1.65
CA ALA A 90 -8.90 9.18 2.28
C ALA A 90 -9.81 10.09 3.10
N LEU A 91 -9.94 9.85 4.40
CA LEU A 91 -10.48 10.87 5.30
C LEU A 91 -9.67 12.12 5.00
N PRO A 92 -10.26 13.22 4.50
CA PRO A 92 -9.52 14.46 4.41
C PRO A 92 -8.96 14.72 5.80
N LYS A 93 -7.63 14.87 5.90
CA LYS A 93 -7.01 15.36 7.13
C LYS A 93 -7.80 16.60 7.52
N LYS A 94 -8.61 16.51 8.57
CA LYS A 94 -9.26 17.68 9.15
C LYS A 94 -8.09 18.59 9.52
N HIS A 95 -7.93 19.68 8.79
CA HIS A 95 -7.06 20.78 9.19
C HIS A 95 -7.61 21.20 10.56
N ARG A 96 -6.92 20.83 11.64
CA ARG A 96 -7.12 21.49 12.92
C ARG A 96 -6.54 22.88 12.71
N ASN A 97 -7.41 23.86 12.46
CA ASN A 97 -7.07 25.23 12.76
C ASN A 97 -7.13 25.32 14.28
N ASP A 98 -5.94 25.33 14.90
CA ASP A 98 -5.74 25.97 16.20
C ASP A 98 -5.67 27.47 15.88
N GLU A 99 -6.70 28.21 16.28
CA GLU A 99 -6.66 29.66 16.51
C GLU A 99 -6.69 29.89 18.01
#